data_AF-A0AAV9QT43-F1
#
_entry.id   AF-A0AAV9QT43-F1
#
_cell.length_a   1.000
_cell.length_b   1.000
_cell.length_c   1.000
_cell.angle_alpha   90.00
_cell.angle_beta   90.00
_cell.angle_gamma   90.00
#
_symmetry.space_group_name_H-M   'P 1'
#
loop_
_entity.id
_entity.type
_entity.pdbx_description
1 polymer ?
#
loop_
_entity_poly.entity_id
_entity_poly.type
_entity_poly.pdbx_seq_one_letter_code
_entity_poly.pdbx_strand_id
1 'polypeptide(L)'
;MFLSHQDPSIRGIFHFSGKEQMTKYEMAVAIAQAFSLPSNHLIPLTEQPAGSAPRPINSQLNCSRLELLNLSVDPRVFSTAITECLWPFTADKRWRQTVFH
;
A
#
# COMPACT_ATOMS: atom_id res chain seq x y z
N MET A 1 5.70 18.81 28.16
CA MET A 1 4.87 19.98 27.82
C MET A 1 5.14 20.32 26.36
N PHE A 2 4.39 19.73 25.43
CA PHE A 2 4.51 20.04 24.00
C PHE A 2 3.46 21.11 23.70
N LEU A 3 3.87 22.37 23.67
CA LEU A 3 3.05 23.45 23.14
C LEU A 3 2.94 23.20 21.63
N SER A 4 1.77 22.80 21.17
CA SER A 4 1.45 22.73 19.75
C SER A 4 1.43 24.16 19.20
N HIS A 5 2.58 24.66 18.75
CA HIS A 5 2.61 25.82 17.87
C HIS A 5 1.92 25.43 16.57
N GLN A 6 0.62 25.72 16.47
CA GLN A 6 -0.08 25.70 15.20
C GLN A 6 0.42 26.90 14.40
N ASP A 7 1.28 26.64 13.41
CA ASP A 7 1.64 27.67 12.43
C ASP A 7 0.38 28.00 11.60
N PRO A 8 -0.19 29.21 11.71
CA PRO A 8 -1.43 29.59 11.04
C PRO A 8 -1.31 29.64 9.50
N SER A 9 -0.09 29.53 8.96
CA SER A 9 0.15 29.38 7.52
C SER A 9 -0.13 27.96 7.01
N ILE A 10 -0.13 26.95 7.90
CA ILE A 10 -0.43 25.55 7.57
C ILE A 10 -1.95 25.36 7.55
N ARG A 11 -2.55 25.67 6.39
CA ARG A 11 -4.00 25.58 6.16
C ARG A 11 -4.34 25.13 4.74
N GLY A 12 -5.56 24.63 4.55
CA GLY A 12 -6.08 24.18 3.25
C GLY A 12 -5.77 22.71 2.97
N ILE A 13 -5.74 22.34 1.68
CA ILE A 13 -5.65 20.94 1.23
C ILE A 13 -4.20 20.51 1.01
N PHE A 14 -3.82 19.39 1.59
CA PHE A 14 -2.52 18.75 1.37
C PHE A 14 -2.72 17.34 0.83
N HIS A 15 -1.80 16.90 -0.02
CA HIS A 15 -1.76 15.53 -0.50
C HIS A 15 -0.60 14.80 0.15
N PHE A 16 -0.87 13.58 0.59
CA PHE A 16 0.13 12.64 1.05
C PHE A 16 -0.17 11.28 0.41
N SER A 17 0.85 10.66 -0.16
CA SER A 17 0.76 9.34 -0.79
C SER A 17 2.13 8.67 -0.71
N GLY A 18 2.15 7.34 -0.71
CA GLY A 18 3.38 6.58 -0.96
C GLY A 18 3.94 6.85 -2.36
N LYS A 19 5.23 6.58 -2.53
CA LYS A 19 5.96 6.75 -3.81
C LYS A 19 5.85 5.53 -4.73
N GLU A 20 5.57 4.35 -4.17
CA GLU A 20 5.42 3.11 -4.93
C GLU A 20 4.03 3.06 -5.59
N GLN A 21 4.00 3.17 -6.92
CA GLN A 21 2.79 2.97 -7.71
C GLN A 21 2.65 1.47 -8.01
N MET A 22 1.51 0.89 -7.61
CA MET A 22 1.26 -0.54 -7.81
C MET A 22 -0.21 -0.78 -8.19
N THR A 23 -0.42 -1.69 -9.12
CA THR A 23 -1.69 -2.39 -9.34
C THR A 23 -1.92 -3.41 -8.23
N LYS A 24 -3.16 -3.91 -8.11
CA LYS A 24 -3.46 -5.01 -7.17
C LYS A 24 -2.63 -6.27 -7.46
N TYR A 25 -2.34 -6.54 -8.73
CA TYR A 25 -1.50 -7.67 -9.11
C TYR A 25 -0.07 -7.50 -8.61
N GLU A 26 0.54 -6.33 -8.82
CA GLU A 26 1.89 -6.04 -8.32
C GLU A 26 1.96 -6.07 -6.79
N MET A 27 0.94 -5.56 -6.10
CA MET A 27 0.84 -5.69 -4.64
C MET A 27 0.78 -7.16 -4.21
N ALA A 28 -0.02 -8.00 -4.87
CA ALA A 28 -0.12 -9.42 -4.57
C ALA A 28 1.20 -10.18 -4.81
N VAL A 29 1.91 -9.86 -5.90
CA VAL A 29 3.25 -10.41 -6.18
C VAL A 29 4.25 -9.97 -5.12
N ALA A 30 4.25 -8.69 -4.72
CA ALA A 30 5.14 -8.17 -3.68
C ALA A 30 4.87 -8.82 -2.32
N ILE A 31 3.60 -9.05 -1.96
CA ILE A 31 3.23 -9.81 -0.77
C ILE A 31 3.78 -11.25 -0.86
N ALA A 32 3.55 -11.94 -1.97
CA ALA A 32 4.04 -13.31 -2.15
C ALA A 32 5.58 -13.38 -1.98
N GLN A 33 6.31 -12.46 -2.60
CA GLN A 33 7.76 -12.36 -2.46
C GLN A 33 8.20 -12.09 -1.01
N ALA A 34 7.55 -11.13 -0.33
CA ALA A 34 7.88 -10.76 1.05
C ALA A 34 7.68 -11.91 2.05
N PHE A 35 6.78 -12.84 1.76
CA PHE A 35 6.52 -14.05 2.57
C PHE A 35 7.16 -15.32 1.99
N SER A 36 7.99 -15.21 0.95
CA SER A 36 8.59 -16.38 0.26
C SER A 36 7.55 -17.41 -0.19
N LEU A 37 6.42 -16.94 -0.71
CA LEU A 37 5.33 -17.74 -1.26
C LEU A 37 5.41 -17.79 -2.79
N PRO A 38 4.93 -18.88 -3.42
CA PRO A 38 4.84 -18.94 -4.88
C PRO A 38 3.83 -17.89 -5.38
N SER A 39 4.14 -17.24 -6.50
CA SER A 39 3.26 -16.23 -7.14
C SER A 39 2.83 -16.62 -8.56
N ASN A 40 3.27 -17.77 -9.06
CA ASN A 40 2.99 -18.27 -10.42
C ASN A 40 1.51 -18.52 -10.72
N HIS A 41 0.70 -18.68 -9.68
CA HIS A 41 -0.74 -18.86 -9.79
C HIS A 41 -1.52 -17.54 -9.82
N LEU A 42 -0.85 -16.40 -9.64
CA LEU A 42 -1.46 -15.08 -9.77
C LEU A 42 -1.57 -14.72 -11.25
N ILE A 43 -2.76 -14.35 -11.70
CA ILE A 43 -3.03 -13.95 -13.09
C ILE A 43 -3.48 -12.49 -13.08
N PRO A 44 -2.80 -11.57 -13.78
CA PRO A 44 -3.22 -10.18 -13.87
C PRO A 44 -4.51 -10.06 -14.69
N LEU A 45 -5.47 -9.31 -14.18
CA LEU A 45 -6.64 -8.89 -14.96
C LEU A 45 -6.38 -7.48 -15.51
N THR A 46 -6.23 -7.37 -16.82
CA THR A 46 -5.89 -6.11 -17.51
C THR A 46 -7.11 -5.30 -17.91
N GLU A 47 -8.29 -5.91 -17.95
CA GLU A 47 -9.53 -5.27 -18.37
C GLU A 47 -10.55 -5.18 -17.23
N GLN A 48 -11.27 -4.08 -17.19
CA GLN A 48 -12.30 -3.86 -16.20
C GLN A 48 -13.55 -4.71 -16.52
N PRO A 49 -14.08 -5.52 -15.58
CA PRO A 49 -15.26 -6.33 -15.84
C PRO A 49 -16.46 -5.51 -16.29
N ALA A 50 -17.23 -6.05 -17.24
CA ALA A 50 -18.46 -5.42 -17.73
C ALA A 50 -19.43 -5.12 -16.57
N GLY A 51 -20.01 -3.92 -16.58
CA GLY A 51 -20.98 -3.49 -15.57
C GLY A 51 -20.37 -2.99 -14.25
N SER A 52 -19.04 -2.88 -14.14
CA SER A 52 -18.43 -2.30 -12.94
C SER A 52 -18.43 -0.76 -12.98
N ALA A 53 -18.49 -0.14 -11.79
CA ALA A 53 -18.45 1.31 -11.66
C ALA A 53 -17.14 1.89 -12.24
N PRO A 54 -17.18 3.05 -12.91
CA PRO A 54 -15.97 3.70 -13.42
C PRO A 54 -14.95 3.94 -12.30
N ARG A 55 -13.69 3.58 -12.55
CA ARG A 55 -12.57 3.81 -11.61
C ARG A 55 -11.49 4.61 -12.33
N PRO A 56 -10.87 5.61 -11.69
CA PRO A 56 -9.73 6.28 -12.29
C PRO A 56 -8.60 5.28 -12.53
N ILE A 57 -7.97 5.35 -13.71
CA ILE A 57 -6.87 4.47 -14.08
C ILE A 57 -5.61 4.79 -13.28
N ASN A 58 -5.35 6.08 -13.03
CA ASN A 58 -4.25 6.55 -12.22
C ASN A 58 -4.72 7.66 -11.28
N SER A 59 -4.71 7.40 -9.98
CA SER A 59 -5.06 8.36 -8.91
C SER A 59 -3.83 8.88 -8.16
N GLN A 60 -2.67 8.92 -8.80
CA GLN A 60 -1.44 9.46 -8.21
C GLN A 60 -1.65 10.90 -7.75
N LEU A 61 -1.25 11.17 -6.51
CA LEU A 61 -1.34 12.50 -5.91
C LEU A 61 0.00 13.22 -5.99
N ASN A 62 -0.01 14.48 -6.40
CA ASN A 62 1.16 15.35 -6.29
C ASN A 62 1.35 15.77 -4.81
N CYS A 63 2.46 15.34 -4.20
CA CYS A 63 2.78 15.59 -2.79
C CYS A 63 3.78 16.74 -2.58
N SER A 64 4.16 17.48 -3.64
CA SER A 64 5.22 18.49 -3.60
C SER A 64 4.96 19.62 -2.61
N ARG A 65 3.69 19.91 -2.28
CA ARG A 65 3.35 20.93 -1.28
C ARG A 65 3.89 20.58 0.12
N LEU A 66 3.79 19.32 0.54
CA LEU A 66 4.33 18.87 1.82
C LEU A 66 5.86 18.83 1.80
N GLU A 67 6.45 18.42 0.67
CA GLU A 67 7.89 18.38 0.46
C GLU A 67 8.51 19.79 0.56
N LEU A 68 7.93 20.78 -0.14
CA LEU A 68 8.39 22.17 -0.13
C LEU A 68 8.27 22.85 1.25
N LEU A 69 7.35 22.38 2.10
CA LEU A 69 7.18 22.89 3.46
C LEU A 69 8.04 22.14 4.49
N ASN A 70 8.83 21.15 4.07
CA ASN A 70 9.55 20.23 4.96
C ASN A 70 8.63 19.53 5.98
N LEU A 71 7.39 19.27 5.58
CA LEU A 71 6.37 18.55 6.38
C LEU A 71 6.09 17.15 5.82
N SER A 72 6.83 16.74 4.80
CA SER A 72 6.74 15.39 4.25
C SER A 72 7.31 14.37 5.24
N VAL A 73 6.71 13.19 5.27
CA VAL A 73 7.21 12.03 6.02
C VAL A 73 7.71 11.03 5.00
N ASP A 74 8.89 10.45 5.25
CA ASP A 74 9.42 9.41 4.38
C ASP A 74 8.49 8.19 4.40
N PRO A 75 7.90 7.80 3.24
CA PRO A 75 7.03 6.65 3.19
C PRO A 75 7.85 5.38 3.40
N ARG A 76 7.31 4.46 4.21
CA ARG A 76 7.89 3.12 4.37
C ARG A 76 7.71 2.32 3.10
N VAL A 77 8.73 1.54 2.73
CA VAL A 77 8.67 0.62 1.59
C VAL A 77 7.54 -0.39 1.81
N PHE A 78 6.72 -0.59 0.77
CA PHE A 78 5.51 -1.40 0.80
C PHE A 78 5.79 -2.81 1.32
N SER A 79 6.84 -3.48 0.82
CA SER A 79 7.21 -4.83 1.24
C SER A 79 7.50 -4.96 2.74
N THR A 80 8.16 -3.96 3.34
CA THR A 80 8.45 -3.97 4.78
C THR A 80 7.18 -3.76 5.59
N ALA A 81 6.40 -2.74 5.24
CA ALA A 81 5.17 -2.42 5.94
C ALA A 81 4.13 -3.55 5.82
N ILE A 82 4.00 -4.19 4.65
CA ILE A 82 3.02 -5.24 4.44
C ILE A 82 3.40 -6.53 5.17
N THR A 83 4.69 -6.84 5.32
CA THR A 83 5.14 -7.95 6.16
C THR A 83 4.76 -7.71 7.61
N GLU A 84 5.01 -6.52 8.15
CA GLU A 84 4.63 -6.16 9.53
C GLU A 84 3.12 -6.22 9.75
N CYS A 85 2.32 -5.83 8.75
CA CYS A 85 0.86 -5.89 8.84
C CYS A 85 0.32 -7.33 8.75
N LEU A 86 0.90 -8.16 7.88
CA LEU A 86 0.32 -9.45 7.52
C LEU A 86 0.91 -10.65 8.29
N TRP A 87 2.07 -10.52 8.93
CA TRP A 87 2.69 -11.64 9.66
C TRP A 87 1.74 -12.33 10.67
N PRO A 88 0.85 -11.64 11.42
CA PRO A 88 -0.02 -12.30 12.38
C PRO A 88 -1.06 -13.23 11.75
N PHE A 89 -1.34 -13.05 10.44
CA PHE A 89 -2.35 -13.79 9.69
C PHE A 89 -1.74 -14.92 8.86
N THR A 90 -0.43 -15.11 8.92
CA THR A 90 0.23 -16.22 8.22
C THR A 90 -0.08 -17.54 8.91
N ALA A 91 -0.41 -18.57 8.13
CA ALA A 91 -0.63 -19.90 8.67
C ALA A 91 0.69 -20.45 9.21
N ASP A 92 0.74 -20.77 10.52
CA ASP A 92 1.82 -21.60 11.04
C ASP A 92 1.70 -22.99 10.38
N LYS A 93 2.66 -23.31 9.51
CA LYS A 93 2.70 -24.59 8.77
C LYS A 93 2.83 -25.80 9.72
N ARG A 94 3.07 -25.59 11.02
CA ARG A 94 3.34 -26.66 11.97
C ARG A 94 2.15 -27.59 12.28
N TRP A 95 0.90 -27.25 11.95
CA TRP A 95 -0.24 -28.07 12.42
C TRP A 95 -1.46 -28.23 11.50
N ARG A 96 -1.40 -27.85 10.22
CA ARG A 96 -2.63 -27.72 9.38
C ARG A 96 -2.53 -28.40 8.01
N GLN A 97 -2.62 -29.74 7.98
CA GLN A 97 -2.68 -30.51 6.72
C GLN A 97 -3.97 -30.29 5.91
N THR A 98 -5.01 -29.64 6.46
CA THR A 98 -6.37 -29.59 5.86
C THR A 98 -6.98 -28.19 5.72
N VAL A 99 -6.20 -27.09 5.80
CA VAL A 99 -6.78 -25.73 5.81
C VAL A 99 -6.98 -25.12 4.42
N PHE A 100 -6.34 -25.68 3.39
CA PHE A 100 -6.53 -25.26 2.00
C PHE A 100 -7.13 -26.43 1.22
N HIS A 101 -8.44 -26.63 1.39
CA HIS A 101 -9.26 -27.58 0.61
C HIS A 101 -10.14 -26.83 -0.39
#